data_AF-A0A2D0KSY4-F1
#
_entry.id   AF-A0A2D0KSY4-F1
#
_cell.length_a   1.000
_cell.length_b   1.000
_cell.length_c   1.000
_cell.angle_alpha   90.00
_cell.angle_beta   90.00
_cell.angle_gamma   90.00
#
_symmetry.space_group_name_H-M   'P 1'
#
loop_
_entity.id
_entity.type
_entity.pdbx_description
1 polymer ?
#
loop_
_entity_poly.entity_id
_entity_poly.type
_entity_poly.pdbx_seq_one_letter_code
_entity_poly.pdbx_strand_id
1 'polypeptide(L)'
;MKNWRTLILGLMFAMNTAIAAPQEINKVAAIVNNDVVLESDVNNLLESVKNNARLSGQQIPDEKTLRHQILERLIMDDIVLQMAKQMQLTIPDADVDSTIENIAAQNHMSLAQMKQSLAAEGMNFDTYRNQIRKEMLIAEVRNNEVRRRISILPQEVDSLVNQLSSHNDQNTELNVSQILIPLPENPTHAQVEKAEVTVNKILSDLKKGGDFGKLAIAYSSDTQALKGGNMGWNRLQELPSLFAEQLQSAQKGQVIGPIRSGVGFHILKVNDIRGGNAPVAVTEVNARHILLKASPVMTDEQARDKLRQLREEILSGKTTFEKAAKEYSEDPGSAMRGGELGWNVPSAYDPAFRDALVKLKKGEISQPIHSAFGWHLIQLLDTRKVDKTDAAQKDRAYKLLFTRKFNEEAQTWMQELRASAYVKILDGNDAK
;
A
#
# COMPACT_ATOMS: atom_id res chain seq x y z
N MET A 1 92.16 -21.76 -42.34
CA MET A 1 91.40 -22.33 -43.46
C MET A 1 90.11 -22.95 -42.93
N LYS A 2 88.97 -22.61 -43.53
CA LYS A 2 87.66 -23.31 -43.55
C LYS A 2 87.00 -23.67 -42.19
N ASN A 3 85.95 -22.97 -41.74
CA ASN A 3 84.53 -22.97 -42.18
C ASN A 3 83.65 -23.86 -41.27
N TRP A 4 82.50 -23.30 -40.84
CA TRP A 4 81.12 -23.86 -40.75
C TRP A 4 80.45 -23.52 -39.39
N ARG A 5 79.64 -22.45 -39.26
CA ARG A 5 78.18 -22.34 -39.51
C ARG A 5 77.30 -23.35 -38.75
N THR A 6 76.78 -22.95 -37.58
CA THR A 6 75.50 -23.50 -37.07
C THR A 6 74.65 -22.38 -36.51
N LEU A 7 73.57 -22.10 -37.25
CA LEU A 7 72.46 -21.22 -36.89
C LEU A 7 71.51 -22.08 -36.05
N ILE A 8 71.31 -21.75 -34.77
CA ILE A 8 70.25 -22.35 -33.95
C ILE A 8 69.14 -21.31 -33.86
N LEU A 9 68.05 -21.56 -34.61
CA LEU A 9 66.77 -20.90 -34.43
C LEU A 9 66.17 -21.38 -33.09
N GLY A 10 66.17 -20.53 -32.08
CA GLY A 10 65.46 -20.79 -30.82
C GLY A 10 63.97 -20.49 -30.99
N LEU A 11 63.13 -21.51 -31.12
CA LEU A 11 61.68 -21.39 -30.96
C LEU A 11 61.38 -21.08 -29.49
N MET A 12 61.03 -19.82 -29.17
CA MET A 12 60.39 -19.51 -27.90
C MET A 12 58.93 -20.00 -27.95
N PHE A 13 58.67 -21.15 -27.32
CA PHE A 13 57.31 -21.52 -26.93
C PHE A 13 56.89 -20.64 -25.75
N ALA A 14 56.09 -19.61 -26.01
CA ALA A 14 55.35 -18.93 -24.97
C ALA A 14 54.25 -19.88 -24.47
N MET A 15 54.53 -20.62 -23.40
CA MET A 15 53.48 -21.33 -22.66
C MET A 15 52.62 -20.27 -21.96
N ASN A 16 51.51 -19.88 -22.59
CA ASN A 16 50.40 -19.25 -21.87
C ASN A 16 49.82 -20.30 -20.93
N THR A 17 50.30 -20.34 -19.69
CA THR A 17 49.57 -21.01 -18.62
C THR A 17 48.31 -20.20 -18.37
N ALA A 18 47.21 -20.63 -18.98
CA ALA A 18 45.88 -20.19 -18.57
C ALA A 18 45.64 -20.68 -17.15
N ILE A 19 45.91 -19.83 -16.16
CA ILE A 19 45.44 -20.02 -14.80
C ILE A 19 43.95 -19.67 -14.85
N ALA A 20 43.12 -20.67 -15.19
CA ALA A 20 41.70 -20.57 -14.90
C ALA A 20 41.56 -20.50 -13.38
N ALA A 21 41.13 -19.34 -12.86
CA ALA A 21 40.80 -19.23 -11.45
C ALA A 21 39.76 -20.32 -11.12
N PRO A 22 39.94 -21.11 -10.05
CA PRO A 22 38.99 -22.15 -9.68
C PRO A 22 37.60 -21.53 -9.55
N GLN A 23 36.65 -22.05 -10.33
CA GLN A 23 35.27 -21.62 -10.27
C GLN A 23 34.72 -22.07 -8.91
N GLU A 24 34.48 -21.13 -7.99
CA GLU A 24 33.93 -21.47 -6.69
C GLU A 24 32.60 -22.19 -6.88
N ILE A 25 32.53 -23.45 -6.45
CA ILE A 25 31.30 -24.23 -6.46
C ILE A 25 30.31 -23.50 -5.55
N ASN A 26 29.20 -23.04 -6.12
CA ASN A 26 28.16 -22.34 -5.37
C ASN A 26 27.63 -23.26 -4.27
N LYS A 27 27.89 -22.89 -3.01
CA LYS A 27 27.57 -23.72 -1.85
C LYS A 27 26.09 -23.65 -1.53
N VAL A 28 25.58 -24.69 -0.89
CA VAL A 28 24.21 -24.75 -0.36
C VAL A 28 24.20 -24.16 1.04
N ALA A 29 23.36 -23.16 1.28
CA ALA A 29 23.13 -22.54 2.59
C ALA A 29 22.05 -23.29 3.38
N ALA A 30 21.00 -23.76 2.70
CA ALA A 30 19.97 -24.61 3.30
C ALA A 30 19.33 -25.55 2.29
N ILE A 31 18.89 -26.71 2.75
CA ILE A 31 18.02 -27.63 2.01
C ILE A 31 16.59 -27.39 2.49
N VAL A 32 15.67 -27.19 1.55
CA VAL A 32 14.26 -26.87 1.82
C VAL A 32 13.39 -27.82 1.01
N ASN A 33 12.75 -28.78 1.67
CA ASN A 33 12.02 -29.87 1.03
C ASN A 33 12.85 -30.55 -0.07
N ASN A 34 12.52 -30.26 -1.34
CA ASN A 34 13.15 -30.85 -2.52
C ASN A 34 14.05 -29.86 -3.29
N ASP A 35 14.31 -28.67 -2.74
CA ASP A 35 15.15 -27.63 -3.34
C ASP A 35 16.20 -27.10 -2.36
N VAL A 36 17.05 -26.17 -2.81
CA VAL A 36 18.16 -25.61 -2.03
C VAL A 36 18.19 -24.09 -2.11
N VAL A 37 18.44 -23.46 -0.96
CA VAL A 37 18.83 -22.05 -0.90
C VAL A 37 20.35 -21.97 -1.05
N LEU A 38 20.82 -21.23 -2.06
CA LEU A 38 22.23 -21.09 -2.37
C LEU A 38 22.90 -19.97 -1.57
N GLU A 39 24.20 -20.11 -1.30
CA GLU A 39 25.00 -19.05 -0.67
C GLU A 39 25.01 -17.76 -1.49
N SER A 40 24.97 -17.86 -2.82
CA SER A 40 24.85 -16.69 -3.69
C SER A 40 23.58 -15.89 -3.40
N ASP A 41 22.45 -16.57 -3.16
CA ASP A 41 21.17 -15.89 -2.92
C ASP A 41 21.17 -15.17 -1.58
N VAL A 42 21.75 -15.81 -0.55
CA VAL A 42 21.96 -15.20 0.78
C VAL A 42 22.83 -13.95 0.66
N ASN A 43 23.96 -14.03 -0.03
CA ASN A 43 24.89 -12.91 -0.16
C ASN A 43 24.30 -11.77 -1.00
N ASN A 44 23.59 -12.08 -2.08
CA ASN A 44 22.93 -11.07 -2.92
C ASN A 44 21.86 -10.30 -2.13
N LEU A 45 21.02 -11.01 -1.37
CA LEU A 45 20.01 -10.37 -0.53
C LEU A 45 20.64 -9.59 0.63
N LEU A 46 21.75 -10.08 1.21
CA LEU A 46 22.51 -9.37 2.24
C LEU A 46 23.04 -8.03 1.76
N GLU A 47 23.67 -8.00 0.59
CA GLU A 47 24.17 -6.76 0.01
C GLU A 47 23.02 -5.80 -0.36
N SER A 48 21.92 -6.32 -0.89
CA SER A 48 20.71 -5.51 -1.15
C SER A 48 20.17 -4.86 0.12
N VAL A 49 20.02 -5.62 1.22
CA VAL A 49 19.55 -5.09 2.50
C VAL A 49 20.53 -4.07 3.10
N LYS A 50 21.85 -4.35 3.06
CA LYS A 50 22.88 -3.41 3.52
C LYS A 50 22.86 -2.10 2.72
N ASN A 51 22.73 -2.18 1.40
CA ASN A 51 22.67 -1.01 0.53
C ASN A 51 21.40 -0.17 0.80
N ASN A 52 20.23 -0.81 0.89
CA ASN A 52 18.97 -0.14 1.22
C ASN A 52 19.03 0.52 2.61
N ALA A 53 19.64 -0.14 3.59
CA ALA A 53 19.82 0.41 4.93
C ALA A 53 20.74 1.65 4.93
N ARG A 54 21.85 1.62 4.17
CA ARG A 54 22.75 2.77 3.99
C ARG A 54 22.03 3.96 3.38
N LEU A 55 21.20 3.75 2.35
CA LEU A 55 20.45 4.82 1.68
C LEU A 55 19.36 5.43 2.56
N SER A 56 18.72 4.62 3.39
CA SER A 56 17.64 5.05 4.29
C SER A 56 18.11 5.53 5.67
N GLY A 57 19.41 5.41 5.98
CA GLY A 57 19.95 5.70 7.31
C GLY A 57 19.51 4.71 8.40
N GLN A 58 19.00 3.54 8.02
CA GLN A 58 18.51 2.51 8.93
C GLN A 58 19.69 1.76 9.57
N GLN A 59 19.66 1.61 10.90
CA GLN A 59 20.63 0.77 11.60
C GLN A 59 20.32 -0.71 11.38
N ILE A 60 21.36 -1.50 11.12
CA ILE A 60 21.28 -2.96 10.95
C ILE A 60 21.95 -3.69 12.12
N PRO A 61 21.52 -4.92 12.44
CA PRO A 61 22.20 -5.77 13.43
C PRO A 61 23.57 -6.24 12.91
N ASP A 62 24.30 -6.98 13.74
CA ASP A 62 25.52 -7.63 13.29
C ASP A 62 25.26 -8.60 12.13
N GLU A 63 26.31 -8.85 11.34
CA GLU A 63 26.17 -9.61 10.10
C GLU A 63 25.66 -11.04 10.32
N LYS A 64 26.01 -11.68 11.43
CA LYS A 64 25.54 -13.03 11.74
C LYS A 64 24.03 -13.04 11.97
N THR A 65 23.52 -12.11 12.76
CA THR A 65 22.07 -11.96 12.98
C THR A 65 21.35 -11.58 11.69
N LEU A 66 21.88 -10.64 10.91
CA LEU A 66 21.26 -10.24 9.63
C LEU A 66 21.21 -11.40 8.63
N ARG A 67 22.31 -12.16 8.52
CA ARG A 67 22.40 -13.34 7.65
C ARG A 67 21.39 -14.41 8.03
N HIS A 68 21.19 -14.66 9.33
CA HIS A 68 20.17 -15.60 9.80
C HIS A 68 18.77 -15.20 9.32
N GLN A 69 18.44 -13.91 9.42
CA GLN A 69 17.13 -13.38 9.03
C GLN A 69 16.90 -13.44 7.52
N ILE A 70 17.96 -13.20 6.74
CA ILE A 70 17.94 -13.37 5.29
C ILE A 70 17.73 -14.84 4.91
N LEU A 71 18.41 -15.76 5.61
CA LEU A 71 18.26 -17.17 5.35
C LEU A 71 16.83 -17.65 5.65
N GLU A 72 16.25 -17.27 6.79
CA GLU A 72 14.84 -17.57 7.10
C GLU A 72 13.88 -16.98 6.06
N ARG A 73 14.15 -15.76 5.57
CA ARG A 73 13.39 -15.15 4.48
C ARG A 73 13.45 -15.97 3.19
N LEU A 74 14.65 -16.38 2.77
CA LEU A 74 14.83 -17.16 1.54
C LEU A 74 14.23 -18.56 1.65
N ILE A 75 14.33 -19.19 2.83
CA ILE A 75 13.67 -20.47 3.11
C ILE A 75 12.15 -20.33 2.94
N MET A 76 11.55 -19.27 3.49
CA MET A 76 10.11 -19.03 3.33
C MET A 76 9.73 -18.79 1.86
N ASP A 77 10.47 -17.93 1.16
CA ASP A 77 10.22 -17.64 -0.25
C ASP A 77 10.32 -18.92 -1.09
N ASP A 78 11.29 -19.79 -0.80
CA ASP A 78 11.45 -21.08 -1.47
C ASP A 78 10.28 -22.05 -1.21
N ILE A 79 9.82 -22.18 0.04
CA ILE A 79 8.63 -22.98 0.39
C ILE A 79 7.41 -22.54 -0.43
N VAL A 80 7.17 -21.23 -0.53
CA VAL A 80 6.02 -20.68 -1.27
C VAL A 80 6.20 -20.87 -2.79
N LEU A 81 7.40 -20.71 -3.33
CA LEU A 81 7.69 -20.95 -4.75
C LEU A 81 7.53 -22.42 -5.15
N GLN A 82 7.92 -23.35 -4.26
CA GLN A 82 7.66 -24.77 -4.47
C GLN A 82 6.15 -25.07 -4.52
N MET A 83 5.36 -24.44 -3.65
CA MET A 83 3.90 -24.53 -3.70
C MET A 83 3.34 -23.97 -5.03
N ALA A 84 3.84 -22.81 -5.50
CA ALA A 84 3.46 -22.25 -6.79
C ALA A 84 3.69 -23.26 -7.93
N LYS A 85 4.83 -23.94 -7.91
CA LYS A 85 5.20 -24.98 -8.89
C LYS A 85 4.28 -26.20 -8.80
N GLN A 86 3.94 -26.66 -7.60
CA GLN A 86 2.99 -27.77 -7.39
C GLN A 86 1.59 -27.44 -7.92
N MET A 87 1.15 -26.20 -7.73
CA MET A 87 -0.12 -25.68 -8.24
C MET A 87 -0.08 -25.35 -9.74
N GLN A 88 1.08 -25.51 -10.39
CA GLN A 88 1.32 -25.17 -11.80
C GLN A 88 1.00 -23.70 -12.12
N LEU A 89 1.18 -22.82 -11.13
CA LEU A 89 0.99 -21.39 -11.32
C LEU A 89 2.15 -20.80 -12.10
N THR A 90 1.81 -19.95 -13.07
CA THR A 90 2.78 -19.21 -13.88
C THR A 90 2.31 -17.77 -14.02
N ILE A 91 3.26 -16.84 -14.15
CA ILE A 91 2.96 -15.43 -14.44
C ILE A 91 3.33 -15.18 -15.90
N PRO A 92 2.35 -14.80 -16.75
CA PRO A 92 2.59 -14.43 -18.13
C PRO A 92 3.63 -13.31 -18.25
N ASP A 93 4.42 -13.35 -19.32
CA ASP A 93 5.48 -12.37 -19.55
C ASP A 93 4.96 -10.93 -19.62
N ALA A 94 3.79 -10.72 -20.22
CA ALA A 94 3.15 -9.42 -20.31
C ALA A 94 2.81 -8.81 -18.93
N ASP A 95 2.43 -9.64 -17.96
CA ASP A 95 2.10 -9.18 -16.61
C ASP A 95 3.35 -8.76 -15.84
N VAL A 96 4.46 -9.48 -16.04
CA VAL A 96 5.77 -9.10 -15.48
C VAL A 96 6.23 -7.76 -16.07
N ASP A 97 6.10 -7.59 -17.39
CA ASP A 97 6.53 -6.37 -18.07
C ASP A 97 5.70 -5.16 -17.62
N SER A 98 4.37 -5.30 -17.56
CA SER A 98 3.46 -4.28 -17.02
C SER A 98 3.79 -3.94 -15.55
N THR A 99 4.13 -4.94 -14.73
CA THR A 99 4.54 -4.70 -13.34
C THR A 99 5.83 -3.90 -13.27
N ILE A 100 6.84 -4.21 -14.09
CA ILE A 100 8.10 -3.46 -14.13
C ILE A 100 7.86 -2.02 -14.60
N GLU A 101 7.01 -1.80 -15.60
CA GLU A 101 6.66 -0.45 -16.06
C GLU A 101 5.99 0.38 -14.96
N ASN A 102 5.09 -0.23 -14.19
CA ASN A 102 4.47 0.41 -13.04
C ASN A 102 5.49 0.74 -11.94
N ILE A 103 6.45 -0.14 -11.67
CA ILE A 103 7.54 0.13 -10.72
C ILE A 103 8.40 1.30 -11.20
N ALA A 104 8.75 1.34 -12.50
CA ALA A 104 9.48 2.46 -13.08
C ALA A 104 8.71 3.78 -12.91
N ALA A 105 7.42 3.78 -13.23
CA ALA A 105 6.56 4.96 -13.10
C ALA A 105 6.42 5.45 -11.65
N GLN A 106 6.30 4.52 -10.68
CA GLN A 106 6.28 4.83 -9.25
C GLN A 106 7.59 5.48 -8.78
N ASN A 107 8.71 5.12 -9.38
CA ASN A 107 10.02 5.74 -9.14
C ASN A 107 10.28 6.94 -10.07
N HIS A 108 9.25 7.48 -10.72
CA HIS A 108 9.31 8.64 -11.60
C HIS A 108 10.32 8.50 -12.75
N MET A 109 10.50 7.29 -13.27
CA MET A 109 11.42 6.99 -14.39
C MET A 109 10.73 6.18 -15.48
N SER A 110 11.26 6.28 -16.71
CA SER A 110 10.85 5.41 -17.82
C SER A 110 11.51 4.02 -17.70
N LEU A 111 10.95 3.02 -18.38
CA LEU A 111 11.54 1.68 -18.46
C LEU A 111 12.98 1.70 -19.02
N ALA A 112 13.26 2.58 -19.98
CA ALA A 112 14.61 2.73 -20.54
C ALA A 112 15.60 3.27 -19.49
N GLN A 113 15.19 4.27 -18.70
CA GLN A 113 16.01 4.81 -17.60
C GLN A 113 16.21 3.78 -16.51
N MET A 114 15.19 2.99 -16.18
CA MET A 114 15.29 1.91 -15.19
C MET A 114 16.30 0.84 -15.63
N LYS A 115 16.24 0.39 -16.89
CA LYS A 115 17.21 -0.56 -17.46
C LYS A 115 18.64 -0.02 -17.39
N GLN A 116 18.83 1.27 -17.65
CA GLN A 116 20.13 1.92 -17.54
C GLN A 116 20.63 1.98 -16.09
N SER A 117 19.76 2.29 -15.13
CA SER A 117 20.10 2.30 -13.69
C SER A 117 20.53 0.91 -13.22
N LEU A 118 19.75 -0.12 -13.56
CA LEU A 118 20.06 -1.50 -13.21
C LEU A 118 21.42 -1.94 -13.79
N ALA A 119 21.70 -1.59 -15.05
CA ALA A 119 22.98 -1.89 -15.68
C ALA A 119 24.15 -1.16 -15.00
N ALA A 120 23.96 0.09 -14.56
CA ALA A 120 24.96 0.85 -13.82
C ALA A 120 25.26 0.25 -12.42
N GLU A 121 24.27 -0.40 -11.82
CA GLU A 121 24.38 -1.16 -10.57
C GLU A 121 24.89 -2.60 -10.77
N GLY A 122 25.20 -2.99 -12.02
CA GLY A 122 25.70 -4.32 -12.36
C GLY A 122 24.62 -5.41 -12.38
N MET A 123 23.34 -5.04 -12.34
CA MET A 123 22.21 -5.98 -12.40
C MET A 123 21.74 -6.19 -13.84
N ASN A 124 21.72 -7.46 -14.28
CA ASN A 124 21.16 -7.83 -15.57
C ASN A 124 19.62 -7.71 -15.54
N PHE A 125 19.04 -7.15 -16.60
CA PHE A 125 17.59 -6.92 -16.68
C PHE A 125 16.76 -8.21 -16.67
N ASP A 126 17.23 -9.29 -17.29
CA ASP A 126 16.54 -10.58 -17.25
C ASP A 126 16.58 -11.21 -15.85
N THR A 127 17.69 -11.03 -15.13
CA THR A 127 17.78 -11.41 -13.71
C THR A 127 16.76 -10.64 -12.87
N TYR A 128 16.69 -9.32 -13.05
CA TYR A 128 15.71 -8.47 -12.38
C TYR A 128 14.26 -8.90 -12.71
N ARG A 129 13.99 -9.15 -13.99
CA ARG A 129 12.69 -9.62 -14.49
C ARG A 129 12.29 -10.97 -13.88
N ASN A 130 13.23 -11.90 -13.76
CA ASN A 130 13.01 -13.18 -13.10
C ASN A 130 12.75 -13.02 -11.60
N GLN A 131 13.41 -12.07 -10.94
CA GLN A 131 13.13 -11.74 -9.54
C GLN A 131 11.72 -11.20 -9.35
N ILE A 132 11.29 -10.24 -10.18
CA ILE A 132 9.92 -9.72 -10.15
C ILE A 132 8.91 -10.84 -10.39
N ARG A 133 9.17 -11.75 -11.33
CA ARG A 133 8.31 -12.93 -11.54
C ARG A 133 8.17 -13.79 -10.28
N LYS A 134 9.28 -14.07 -9.58
CA LYS A 134 9.25 -14.82 -8.31
C LYS A 134 8.43 -14.10 -7.25
N GLU A 135 8.61 -12.79 -7.10
CA GLU A 135 7.84 -11.98 -6.15
C GLU A 135 6.33 -11.99 -6.47
N MET A 136 5.97 -11.92 -7.75
CA MET A 136 4.58 -12.03 -8.20
C MET A 136 3.98 -13.41 -7.92
N LEU A 137 4.73 -14.50 -8.17
CA LEU A 137 4.28 -15.87 -7.85
C LEU A 137 4.03 -16.04 -6.35
N ILE A 138 4.96 -15.55 -5.51
CA ILE A 138 4.82 -15.59 -4.05
C ILE A 138 3.58 -14.81 -3.60
N ALA A 139 3.39 -13.62 -4.15
CA ALA A 139 2.23 -12.79 -3.85
C ALA A 139 0.92 -13.48 -4.27
N GLU A 140 0.88 -14.11 -5.44
CA GLU A 140 -0.30 -14.80 -5.95
C GLU A 140 -0.67 -16.03 -5.12
N VAL A 141 0.32 -16.88 -4.79
CA VAL A 141 0.10 -18.04 -3.90
C VAL A 141 -0.42 -17.58 -2.55
N ARG A 142 0.24 -16.60 -1.93
CA ARG A 142 -0.20 -16.05 -0.64
C ARG A 142 -1.62 -15.51 -0.73
N ASN A 143 -1.93 -14.71 -1.75
CA ASN A 143 -3.26 -14.13 -1.90
C ASN A 143 -4.34 -15.21 -2.05
N ASN A 144 -4.08 -16.24 -2.87
CA ASN A 144 -5.04 -17.31 -3.12
C ASN A 144 -5.26 -18.20 -1.88
N GLU A 145 -4.18 -18.65 -1.24
CA GLU A 145 -4.27 -19.55 -0.09
C GLU A 145 -4.84 -18.86 1.15
N VAL A 146 -4.45 -17.62 1.41
CA VAL A 146 -4.96 -16.84 2.55
C VAL A 146 -6.42 -16.45 2.33
N ARG A 147 -6.79 -15.99 1.13
CA ARG A 147 -8.18 -15.58 0.84
C ARG A 147 -9.19 -16.73 1.02
N ARG A 148 -8.80 -17.97 0.72
CA ARG A 148 -9.66 -19.17 0.89
C ARG A 148 -10.00 -19.45 2.36
N ARG A 149 -9.17 -18.99 3.29
CA ARG A 149 -9.33 -19.19 4.74
C ARG A 149 -10.16 -18.09 5.40
N ILE A 150 -10.36 -16.97 4.72
CA ILE A 150 -11.09 -15.82 5.27
C ILE A 150 -12.59 -15.97 5.04
N SER A 151 -13.35 -15.89 6.13
CA SER A 151 -14.80 -15.68 6.13
C SER A 151 -15.14 -14.41 6.91
N ILE A 152 -16.09 -13.63 6.39
CA ILE A 152 -16.61 -12.41 7.02
C ILE A 152 -18.11 -12.57 7.17
N LEU A 153 -18.58 -12.60 8.41
CA LEU A 153 -19.99 -12.75 8.72
C LEU A 153 -20.72 -11.40 8.57
N PRO A 154 -21.99 -11.39 8.13
CA PRO A 154 -22.77 -10.15 8.03
C PRO A 154 -22.83 -9.38 9.35
N GLN A 155 -22.91 -10.07 10.50
CA GLN A 155 -22.93 -9.40 11.80
C GLN A 155 -21.61 -8.69 12.14
N GLU A 156 -20.47 -9.18 11.66
CA GLU A 156 -19.18 -8.49 11.83
C GLU A 156 -19.17 -7.15 11.07
N VAL A 157 -19.72 -7.15 9.86
CA VAL A 157 -19.87 -5.94 9.03
C VAL A 157 -20.77 -4.93 9.72
N ASP A 158 -21.95 -5.36 10.17
CA ASP A 158 -22.92 -4.47 10.86
C ASP A 158 -22.34 -3.92 12.17
N SER A 159 -21.62 -4.76 12.93
CA SER A 159 -20.96 -4.33 14.17
C SER A 159 -19.89 -3.27 13.90
N LEU A 160 -19.06 -3.47 12.87
CA LEU A 160 -18.04 -2.49 12.51
C LEU A 160 -18.67 -1.18 11.99
N VAL A 161 -19.75 -1.23 11.20
CA VAL A 161 -20.47 -0.01 10.77
C VAL A 161 -20.90 0.81 11.99
N ASN A 162 -21.52 0.19 12.99
CA ASN A 162 -21.94 0.87 14.22
C ASN A 162 -20.76 1.47 15.00
N GLN A 163 -19.62 0.77 15.03
CA GLN A 163 -18.40 1.27 15.67
C GLN A 163 -17.79 2.47 14.92
N LEU A 164 -17.82 2.46 13.59
CA LEU A 164 -17.30 3.54 12.75
C LEU A 164 -18.15 4.81 12.82
N SER A 165 -19.47 4.67 12.99
CA SER A 165 -20.40 5.80 13.12
C SER A 165 -20.32 6.49 14.49
N SER A 166 -19.84 5.78 15.53
CA SER A 166 -19.70 6.34 16.89
C SER A 166 -18.38 7.05 17.14
N HIS A 167 -17.35 6.84 16.30
CA HIS A 167 -16.01 7.41 16.47
C HIS A 167 -15.69 8.39 15.33
N ASN A 168 -15.72 9.70 15.65
CA ASN A 168 -15.40 10.80 14.71
C ASN A 168 -13.91 10.93 14.36
N ASP A 169 -13.04 10.09 14.91
CA ASP A 169 -11.58 10.19 14.76
C ASP A 169 -11.07 9.54 13.45
N GLN A 170 -11.78 9.79 12.35
CA GLN A 170 -11.60 9.06 11.08
C GLN A 170 -10.34 9.46 10.29
N ASN A 171 -9.61 10.48 10.73
CA ASN A 171 -8.52 11.10 9.98
C ASN A 171 -7.17 11.05 10.69
N THR A 172 -7.08 10.42 11.85
CA THR A 172 -5.79 10.21 12.52
C THR A 172 -5.10 9.01 11.88
N GLU A 173 -3.97 9.27 11.23
CA GLU A 173 -3.09 8.25 10.66
C GLU A 173 -1.86 8.11 11.56
N LEU A 174 -1.50 6.86 11.84
CA LEU A 174 -0.32 6.52 12.62
C LEU A 174 0.69 5.85 11.70
N ASN A 175 1.94 6.26 11.79
CA ASN A 175 3.05 5.49 11.27
C ASN A 175 3.52 4.54 12.38
N VAL A 176 3.37 3.23 12.18
CA VAL A 176 3.65 2.22 13.20
C VAL A 176 4.71 1.24 12.68
N SER A 177 5.66 0.90 13.54
CA SER A 177 6.54 -0.26 13.34
C SER A 177 6.16 -1.37 14.33
N GLN A 178 6.33 -2.63 13.91
CA GLN A 178 6.07 -3.81 14.75
C GLN A 178 7.29 -4.71 14.88
N ILE A 179 7.35 -5.46 15.98
CA ILE A 179 8.19 -6.64 16.16
C ILE A 179 7.26 -7.78 16.56
N LEU A 180 7.22 -8.83 15.74
CA LEU A 180 6.49 -10.06 16.02
C LEU A 180 7.45 -11.14 16.51
N ILE A 181 7.23 -11.60 17.74
CA ILE A 181 7.87 -12.81 18.28
C ILE A 181 6.88 -13.97 18.11
N PRO A 182 7.14 -14.90 17.17
CA PRO A 182 6.15 -15.90 16.78
C PRO A 182 5.95 -16.94 17.87
N LEU A 183 4.71 -17.42 17.99
CA LEU A 183 4.37 -18.64 18.71
C LEU A 183 3.53 -19.53 17.79
N PRO A 184 3.67 -20.86 17.87
CA PRO A 184 2.75 -21.76 17.19
C PRO A 184 1.35 -21.62 17.79
N GLU A 185 0.32 -22.03 17.04
CA GLU A 185 -1.09 -21.95 17.43
C GLU A 185 -1.36 -22.57 18.82
N ASN A 186 -0.71 -23.70 19.11
CA ASN A 186 -0.78 -24.40 20.38
C ASN A 186 0.61 -24.49 21.02
N PRO A 187 1.10 -23.41 21.66
CA PRO A 187 2.46 -23.38 22.18
C PRO A 187 2.57 -24.13 23.51
N THR A 188 3.65 -24.86 23.66
CA THR A 188 4.06 -25.44 24.95
C THR A 188 4.48 -24.34 25.92
N HIS A 189 4.43 -24.62 27.23
CA HIS A 189 4.86 -23.67 28.26
C HIS A 189 6.31 -23.18 28.04
N ALA A 190 7.21 -24.09 27.67
CA ALA A 190 8.61 -23.75 27.38
C ALA A 190 8.76 -22.81 26.16
N GLN A 191 7.91 -22.96 25.13
CA GLN A 191 7.91 -22.05 23.98
C GLN A 191 7.42 -20.66 24.37
N VAL A 192 6.37 -20.57 25.19
CA VAL A 192 5.87 -19.30 25.70
C VAL A 192 6.93 -18.60 26.56
N GLU A 193 7.54 -19.32 27.50
CA GLU A 193 8.60 -18.77 28.36
C GLU A 193 9.79 -18.24 27.53
N LYS A 194 10.24 -19.00 26.52
CA LYS A 194 11.31 -18.56 25.61
C LYS A 194 10.94 -17.29 24.85
N ALA A 195 9.69 -17.19 24.37
CA ALA A 195 9.20 -15.99 23.70
C ALA A 195 9.13 -14.79 24.66
N GLU A 196 8.66 -14.98 25.88
CA GLU A 196 8.60 -13.95 26.92
C GLU A 196 9.99 -13.44 27.32
N VAL A 197 10.97 -14.33 27.46
CA VAL A 197 12.37 -13.93 27.70
C VAL A 197 12.87 -13.03 26.57
N THR A 198 12.56 -13.39 25.32
CA THR A 198 12.96 -12.60 24.14
C THR A 198 12.27 -11.23 24.10
N VAL A 199 10.97 -11.20 24.36
CA VAL A 199 10.17 -9.97 24.48
C VAL A 199 10.73 -9.05 25.57
N ASN A 200 11.00 -9.59 26.76
CA ASN A 200 11.52 -8.82 27.89
C ASN A 200 12.90 -8.23 27.58
N LYS A 201 13.75 -8.98 26.86
CA LYS A 201 15.02 -8.46 26.37
C LYS A 201 14.82 -7.28 25.43
N ILE A 202 13.95 -7.40 24.42
CA ILE A 202 13.68 -6.34 23.45
C ILE A 202 13.15 -5.07 24.14
N LEU A 203 12.19 -5.21 25.06
CA LEU A 203 11.65 -4.09 25.82
C LEU A 203 12.70 -3.43 26.72
N SER A 204 13.60 -4.22 27.31
CA SER A 204 14.73 -3.71 28.10
C SER A 204 15.70 -2.91 27.23
N ASP A 205 16.03 -3.41 26.04
CA ASP A 205 16.93 -2.75 25.10
C ASP A 205 16.31 -1.45 24.55
N LEU A 206 15.00 -1.45 24.25
CA LEU A 206 14.26 -0.25 23.85
C LEU A 206 14.22 0.81 24.95
N LYS A 207 14.00 0.41 26.21
CA LYS A 207 14.05 1.33 27.37
C LYS A 207 15.42 1.99 27.56
N LYS A 208 16.49 1.33 27.13
CA LYS A 208 17.87 1.87 27.15
C LYS A 208 18.22 2.72 25.93
N GLY A 209 17.25 3.00 25.04
CA GLY A 209 17.46 3.79 23.83
C GLY A 209 17.94 2.98 22.62
N GLY A 210 17.77 1.65 22.63
CA GLY A 210 18.04 0.81 21.47
C GLY A 210 17.19 1.21 20.25
N ASP A 211 17.75 1.07 19.05
CA ASP A 211 17.02 1.37 17.81
C ASP A 211 15.96 0.28 17.54
N PHE A 212 14.71 0.70 17.34
CA PHE A 212 13.60 -0.22 17.12
C PHE A 212 13.72 -0.96 15.80
N GLY A 213 14.11 -0.27 14.72
CA GLY A 213 14.25 -0.91 13.41
C GLY A 213 15.34 -1.98 13.42
N LYS A 214 16.47 -1.72 14.10
CA LYS A 214 17.54 -2.70 14.32
C LYS A 214 17.03 -3.93 15.08
N LEU A 215 16.24 -3.74 16.14
CA LEU A 215 15.65 -4.84 16.91
C LEU A 215 14.58 -5.59 16.10
N ALA A 216 13.82 -4.89 15.26
CA ALA A 216 12.88 -5.53 14.35
C ALA A 216 13.60 -6.41 13.33
N ILE A 217 14.67 -5.92 12.70
CA ILE A 217 15.49 -6.73 11.80
C ILE A 217 16.06 -7.94 12.55
N ALA A 218 16.50 -7.76 13.80
CA ALA A 218 17.16 -8.83 14.55
C ALA A 218 16.21 -9.95 15.03
N TYR A 219 14.98 -9.61 15.40
CA TYR A 219 14.09 -10.53 16.14
C TYR A 219 12.72 -10.74 15.51
N SER A 220 12.22 -9.82 14.68
CA SER A 220 10.86 -9.91 14.14
C SER A 220 10.77 -11.04 13.12
N SER A 221 9.71 -11.82 13.19
CA SER A 221 9.36 -12.82 12.17
C SER A 221 8.24 -12.34 11.22
N ASP A 222 7.91 -11.05 11.24
CA ASP A 222 6.97 -10.46 10.30
C ASP A 222 7.62 -10.19 8.92
N THR A 223 6.79 -9.99 7.91
CA THR A 223 7.25 -9.74 6.53
C THR A 223 8.02 -8.43 6.36
N GLN A 224 7.86 -7.50 7.31
CA GLN A 224 8.50 -6.19 7.30
C GLN A 224 9.78 -6.15 8.15
N ALA A 225 10.22 -7.27 8.75
CA ALA A 225 11.37 -7.34 9.65
C ALA A 225 12.63 -6.71 9.05
N LEU A 226 13.01 -7.13 7.82
CA LEU A 226 14.18 -6.59 7.09
C LEU A 226 14.05 -5.10 6.72
N LYS A 227 12.84 -4.53 6.82
CA LYS A 227 12.54 -3.10 6.63
C LYS A 227 12.30 -2.37 7.96
N GLY A 228 12.88 -2.88 9.05
CA GLY A 228 12.76 -2.29 10.38
C GLY A 228 11.36 -2.45 11.00
N GLY A 229 10.59 -3.43 10.55
CA GLY A 229 9.23 -3.69 11.00
C GLY A 229 8.23 -2.60 10.62
N ASN A 230 8.58 -1.71 9.68
CA ASN A 230 7.76 -0.56 9.35
C ASN A 230 6.50 -0.97 8.56
N MET A 231 5.32 -0.66 9.12
CA MET A 231 4.02 -0.94 8.54
C MET A 231 3.49 0.24 7.70
N GLY A 232 4.20 1.37 7.68
CA GLY A 232 3.78 2.58 7.00
C GLY A 232 2.70 3.36 7.74
N TRP A 233 2.10 4.31 7.04
CA TRP A 233 0.99 5.12 7.53
C TRP A 233 -0.32 4.36 7.38
N ASN A 234 -1.00 4.13 8.50
CA ASN A 234 -2.28 3.43 8.53
C ASN A 234 -3.24 4.20 9.44
N ARG A 235 -4.53 4.15 9.13
CA ARG A 235 -5.57 4.60 10.07
C ARG A 235 -5.73 3.58 11.17
N LEU A 236 -6.13 4.04 12.35
CA LEU A 236 -6.42 3.14 13.48
C LEU A 236 -7.43 2.04 13.12
N GLN A 237 -8.38 2.36 12.23
CA GLN A 237 -9.42 1.45 11.74
C GLN A 237 -8.91 0.38 10.75
N GLU A 238 -7.73 0.57 10.19
CA GLU A 238 -7.11 -0.37 9.25
C GLU A 238 -6.21 -1.39 9.98
N LEU A 239 -5.72 -1.02 11.18
CA LEU A 239 -4.92 -1.90 12.03
C LEU A 239 -5.79 -3.01 12.67
N PRO A 240 -5.21 -4.18 12.98
CA PRO A 240 -5.83 -5.20 13.82
C PRO A 240 -6.47 -4.59 15.08
N SER A 241 -7.64 -5.09 15.49
CA SER A 241 -8.39 -4.54 16.64
C SER A 241 -7.55 -4.51 17.92
N LEU A 242 -6.80 -5.58 18.20
CA LEU A 242 -5.89 -5.68 19.34
C LEU A 242 -4.80 -4.60 19.36
N PHE A 243 -4.42 -4.05 18.20
CA PHE A 243 -3.49 -2.92 18.10
C PHE A 243 -4.24 -1.61 18.23
N ALA A 244 -5.35 -1.47 17.51
CA ALA A 244 -6.18 -0.28 17.50
C ALA A 244 -6.58 0.15 18.93
N GLU A 245 -7.01 -0.80 19.77
CA GLU A 245 -7.37 -0.54 21.18
C GLU A 245 -6.21 0.03 21.99
N GLN A 246 -4.99 -0.46 21.79
CA GLN A 246 -3.80 -0.01 22.51
C GLN A 246 -3.24 1.31 21.96
N LEU A 247 -3.57 1.63 20.71
CA LEU A 247 -3.04 2.79 19.99
C LEU A 247 -3.93 4.04 20.05
N GLN A 248 -5.17 3.94 20.57
CA GLN A 248 -6.12 5.07 20.63
C GLN A 248 -5.55 6.32 21.32
N SER A 249 -4.83 6.14 22.43
CA SER A 249 -4.24 7.21 23.22
C SER A 249 -2.72 7.27 23.11
N ALA A 250 -2.16 6.59 22.11
CA ALA A 250 -0.73 6.47 21.96
C ALA A 250 -0.08 7.78 21.49
N GLN A 251 1.09 8.07 22.03
CA GLN A 251 1.87 9.25 21.68
C GLN A 251 2.98 8.90 20.68
N LYS A 252 3.42 9.90 19.91
CA LYS A 252 4.59 9.78 19.05
C LYS A 252 5.81 9.31 19.86
N GLY A 253 6.51 8.32 19.36
CA GLY A 253 7.67 7.69 19.99
C GLY A 253 7.35 6.61 21.01
N GLN A 254 6.08 6.43 21.39
CA GLN A 254 5.69 5.46 22.41
C GLN A 254 5.88 4.03 21.90
N VAL A 255 6.44 3.18 22.78
CA VAL A 255 6.52 1.73 22.61
C VAL A 255 5.40 1.08 23.41
N ILE A 256 4.65 0.18 22.78
CA ILE A 256 3.49 -0.50 23.34
C ILE A 256 3.71 -2.00 23.24
N GLY A 257 3.41 -2.72 24.32
CA GLY A 257 3.50 -4.17 24.37
C GLY A 257 4.13 -4.69 25.66
N PRO A 258 4.21 -6.03 25.80
CA PRO A 258 3.85 -6.99 24.76
C PRO A 258 2.33 -7.20 24.62
N ILE A 259 1.85 -7.30 23.39
CA ILE A 259 0.45 -7.63 23.07
C ILE A 259 0.41 -9.10 22.63
N ARG A 260 -0.35 -9.93 23.33
CA ARG A 260 -0.50 -11.35 22.98
C ARG A 260 -1.59 -11.54 21.91
N SER A 261 -1.30 -12.39 20.92
CA SER A 261 -2.23 -12.81 19.87
C SER A 261 -2.10 -14.33 19.64
N GLY A 262 -2.90 -14.87 18.70
CA GLY A 262 -2.77 -16.26 18.25
C GLY A 262 -1.42 -16.58 17.61
N VAL A 263 -0.82 -15.62 16.89
CA VAL A 263 0.46 -15.80 16.18
C VAL A 263 1.70 -15.48 17.02
N GLY A 264 1.52 -15.04 18.28
CA GLY A 264 2.62 -14.72 19.18
C GLY A 264 2.48 -13.38 19.89
N PHE A 265 3.63 -12.78 20.24
CA PHE A 265 3.71 -11.50 20.94
C PHE A 265 4.10 -10.37 19.98
N HIS A 266 3.38 -9.26 20.07
CA HIS A 266 3.63 -8.05 19.30
C HIS A 266 4.18 -6.94 20.20
N ILE A 267 5.17 -6.22 19.70
CA ILE A 267 5.66 -4.97 20.26
C ILE A 267 5.51 -3.91 19.18
N LEU A 268 4.83 -2.81 19.48
CA LEU A 268 4.57 -1.73 18.54
C LEU A 268 5.36 -0.48 18.94
N LYS A 269 5.77 0.31 17.94
CA LYS A 269 6.28 1.66 18.13
C LYS A 269 5.51 2.62 17.26
N VAL A 270 4.98 3.69 17.86
CA VAL A 270 4.39 4.81 17.12
C VAL A 270 5.53 5.69 16.64
N ASN A 271 5.88 5.59 15.36
CA ASN A 271 6.95 6.39 14.78
C ASN A 271 6.51 7.85 14.61
N ASP A 272 5.28 8.04 14.16
CA ASP A 272 4.71 9.37 13.94
C ASP A 272 3.17 9.34 13.90
N ILE A 273 2.55 10.50 14.09
CA ILE A 273 1.10 10.68 14.06
C ILE A 273 0.82 11.91 13.20
N ARG A 274 -0.09 11.77 12.22
CA ARG A 274 -0.53 12.88 11.36
C ARG A 274 -2.04 12.86 11.19
N GLY A 275 -2.58 14.00 10.76
CA GLY A 275 -4.02 14.20 10.65
C GLY A 275 -4.63 14.72 11.96
N GLY A 276 -5.96 14.78 12.01
CA GLY A 276 -6.70 15.34 13.15
C GLY A 276 -7.45 16.65 12.90
N ASN A 277 -7.56 17.14 11.65
CA ASN A 277 -8.47 18.25 11.34
C ASN A 277 -9.06 18.11 9.94
N ALA A 278 -10.31 17.62 9.89
CA ALA A 278 -11.40 18.07 9.02
C ALA A 278 -12.46 16.95 8.97
N PRO A 279 -13.59 17.04 9.70
CA PRO A 279 -14.74 16.25 9.34
C PRO A 279 -15.13 16.64 7.90
N VAL A 280 -15.02 15.72 6.95
CA VAL A 280 -15.74 15.86 5.69
C VAL A 280 -17.19 15.50 5.98
N ALA A 281 -17.88 16.40 6.70
CA ALA A 281 -19.33 16.42 6.66
C ALA A 281 -19.70 16.74 5.20
N VAL A 282 -20.16 15.74 4.47
CA VAL A 282 -20.65 15.93 3.12
C VAL A 282 -21.99 16.65 3.22
N THR A 283 -21.96 17.98 3.15
CA THR A 283 -23.17 18.78 2.96
C THR A 283 -23.62 18.58 1.52
N GLU A 284 -24.74 17.89 1.34
CA GLU A 284 -25.44 17.90 0.07
C GLU A 284 -26.38 19.10 0.00
N VAL A 285 -26.52 19.63 -1.20
CA VAL A 285 -27.40 20.74 -1.53
C VAL A 285 -28.42 20.25 -2.54
N ASN A 286 -29.68 20.63 -2.33
CA ASN A 286 -30.72 20.49 -3.34
C ASN A 286 -30.91 21.85 -3.99
N ALA A 287 -30.69 21.93 -5.29
CA ALA A 287 -30.73 23.18 -6.04
C ALA A 287 -31.54 23.03 -7.32
N ARG A 288 -31.99 24.17 -7.83
CA ARG A 288 -32.53 24.28 -9.19
C ARG A 288 -31.95 25.46 -9.92
N HIS A 289 -31.93 25.40 -11.25
CA HIS A 289 -31.38 26.47 -12.06
C HIS A 289 -32.19 26.75 -13.33
N ILE A 290 -31.94 27.92 -13.93
CA ILE A 290 -32.33 28.25 -15.31
C ILE A 290 -31.03 28.55 -16.05
N LEU A 291 -30.75 27.80 -17.12
CA LEU A 291 -29.56 27.97 -17.96
C LEU A 291 -29.91 28.73 -19.25
N LEU A 292 -29.14 29.78 -19.56
CA LEU A 292 -29.14 30.45 -20.87
C LEU A 292 -27.72 30.42 -21.45
N LYS A 293 -27.56 29.81 -22.62
CA LYS A 293 -26.29 29.64 -23.33
C LYS A 293 -26.04 30.82 -24.24
N ALA A 294 -24.85 31.40 -24.18
CA ALA A 294 -24.45 32.36 -25.19
C ALA A 294 -24.35 31.69 -26.55
N SER A 295 -24.82 32.38 -27.59
CA SER A 295 -24.82 31.91 -28.97
C SER A 295 -24.61 33.11 -29.91
N PRO A 296 -24.36 32.90 -31.21
CA PRO A 296 -24.32 33.99 -32.18
C PRO A 296 -25.61 34.82 -32.24
N VAL A 297 -26.72 34.29 -31.72
CA VAL A 297 -28.03 34.97 -31.67
C VAL A 297 -28.30 35.63 -30.31
N MET A 298 -27.70 35.11 -29.22
CA MET A 298 -27.85 35.66 -27.87
C MET A 298 -26.47 35.92 -27.26
N THR A 299 -26.10 37.19 -27.14
CA THR A 299 -24.83 37.58 -26.51
C THR A 299 -24.83 37.32 -25.00
N ASP A 300 -23.65 37.28 -24.38
CA ASP A 300 -23.52 37.16 -22.92
C ASP A 300 -24.31 38.24 -22.17
N GLU A 301 -24.28 39.47 -22.68
CA GLU A 301 -25.00 40.59 -22.07
C GLU A 301 -26.52 40.40 -22.15
N GLN A 302 -27.02 39.92 -23.29
CA GLN A 302 -28.43 39.61 -23.48
C GLN A 302 -28.88 38.44 -22.58
N ALA A 303 -28.08 37.38 -22.47
CA ALA A 303 -28.36 36.25 -21.60
C ALA A 303 -28.42 36.68 -20.12
N ARG A 304 -27.43 37.47 -19.68
CA ARG A 304 -27.38 38.03 -18.32
C ARG A 304 -28.59 38.91 -18.02
N ASP A 305 -28.92 39.83 -18.92
CA ASP A 305 -30.01 40.77 -18.71
C ASP A 305 -31.37 40.06 -18.76
N LYS A 306 -31.53 39.03 -19.59
CA LYS A 306 -32.71 38.17 -19.61
C LYS A 306 -32.89 37.43 -18.29
N LEU A 307 -31.82 36.85 -17.73
CA LEU A 307 -31.89 36.21 -16.41
C LEU A 307 -32.16 37.20 -15.28
N ARG A 308 -31.66 38.44 -15.38
CA ARG A 308 -31.97 39.50 -14.41
C ARG A 308 -33.46 39.83 -14.43
N GLN A 309 -34.05 39.99 -15.61
CA GLN A 309 -35.49 40.18 -15.77
C GLN A 309 -36.29 38.99 -15.20
N LEU A 310 -35.92 37.75 -15.57
CA LEU A 310 -36.60 36.55 -15.07
C LEU A 310 -36.56 36.47 -13.54
N ARG A 311 -35.42 36.82 -12.94
CA ARG A 311 -35.29 36.89 -11.47
C ARG A 311 -36.28 37.87 -10.87
N GLU A 312 -36.40 39.08 -11.42
CA GLU A 312 -37.34 40.10 -10.93
C GLU A 312 -38.80 39.62 -11.04
N GLU A 313 -39.16 39.00 -12.17
CA GLU A 313 -40.52 38.45 -12.38
C GLU A 313 -40.85 37.29 -11.44
N ILE A 314 -39.86 36.45 -11.12
CA ILE A 314 -40.01 35.37 -10.13
C ILE A 314 -40.16 35.96 -8.73
N LEU A 315 -39.35 36.96 -8.36
CA LEU A 315 -39.40 37.60 -7.05
C LEU A 315 -40.68 38.42 -6.83
N SER A 316 -41.22 39.03 -7.89
CA SER A 316 -42.48 39.77 -7.84
C SER A 316 -43.72 38.87 -7.88
N GLY A 317 -43.55 37.55 -8.07
CA GLY A 317 -44.64 36.58 -8.20
C GLY A 317 -45.38 36.62 -9.55
N LYS A 318 -44.87 37.33 -10.56
CA LYS A 318 -45.46 37.38 -11.92
C LYS A 318 -45.37 36.01 -12.61
N THR A 319 -44.31 35.25 -12.33
CA THR A 319 -44.16 33.85 -12.74
C THR A 319 -43.55 33.03 -11.60
N THR A 320 -43.50 31.71 -11.75
CA THR A 320 -42.77 30.83 -10.82
C THR A 320 -41.44 30.41 -11.42
N PHE A 321 -40.46 30.10 -10.56
CA PHE A 321 -39.16 29.59 -11.02
C PHE A 321 -39.33 28.34 -11.89
N GLU A 322 -40.21 27.42 -11.50
CA GLU A 322 -40.51 26.20 -12.26
C GLU A 322 -41.03 26.51 -13.67
N LYS A 323 -41.96 27.45 -13.81
CA LYS A 323 -42.49 27.86 -15.13
C LYS A 323 -41.40 28.49 -15.98
N ALA A 324 -40.64 29.43 -15.41
CA ALA A 324 -39.53 30.07 -16.09
C ALA A 324 -38.44 29.05 -16.51
N ALA A 325 -38.15 28.05 -15.69
CA ALA A 325 -37.21 26.99 -16.03
C ALA A 325 -37.70 26.11 -17.17
N LYS A 326 -38.98 25.69 -17.14
CA LYS A 326 -39.59 24.90 -18.22
C LYS A 326 -39.64 25.64 -19.56
N GLU A 327 -39.82 26.96 -19.51
CA GLU A 327 -39.98 27.80 -20.70
C GLU A 327 -38.64 28.27 -21.28
N TYR A 328 -37.67 28.63 -20.42
CA TYR A 328 -36.45 29.31 -20.86
C TYR A 328 -35.16 28.52 -20.64
N SER A 329 -35.14 27.51 -19.76
CA SER A 329 -33.87 26.81 -19.46
C SER A 329 -33.42 25.95 -20.63
N GLU A 330 -32.18 26.14 -21.06
CA GLU A 330 -31.52 25.40 -22.14
C GLU A 330 -30.73 24.18 -21.64
N ASP A 331 -30.98 23.75 -20.39
CA ASP A 331 -30.56 22.45 -19.86
C ASP A 331 -31.69 21.41 -19.99
N PRO A 332 -31.66 20.53 -21.00
CA PRO A 332 -32.72 19.54 -21.21
C PRO A 332 -32.87 18.54 -20.04
N GLY A 333 -31.83 18.33 -19.23
CA GLY A 333 -31.85 17.43 -18.09
C GLY A 333 -32.62 17.98 -16.88
N SER A 334 -32.75 19.30 -16.77
CA SER A 334 -33.40 19.95 -15.62
C SER A 334 -34.62 20.79 -16.01
N ALA A 335 -34.65 21.40 -17.20
CA ALA A 335 -35.69 22.33 -17.66
C ALA A 335 -37.10 21.76 -17.48
N MET A 336 -37.35 20.56 -18.01
CA MET A 336 -38.66 19.89 -17.94
C MET A 336 -39.09 19.54 -16.50
N ARG A 337 -38.13 19.46 -15.57
CA ARG A 337 -38.35 19.23 -14.14
C ARG A 337 -38.33 20.54 -13.32
N GLY A 338 -38.63 21.67 -13.96
CA GLY A 338 -38.64 22.95 -13.26
C GLY A 338 -37.27 23.47 -12.86
N GLY A 339 -36.22 23.00 -13.55
CA GLY A 339 -34.83 23.34 -13.28
C GLY A 339 -34.17 22.50 -12.19
N GLU A 340 -34.85 21.48 -11.64
CA GLU A 340 -34.32 20.69 -10.52
C GLU A 340 -33.08 19.85 -10.88
N LEU A 341 -32.04 20.00 -10.05
CA LEU A 341 -30.77 19.28 -10.16
C LEU A 341 -30.67 18.10 -9.17
N GLY A 342 -31.64 17.99 -8.25
CA GLY A 342 -31.63 16.99 -7.19
C GLY A 342 -30.58 17.25 -6.10
N TRP A 343 -30.46 16.30 -5.18
CA TRP A 343 -29.46 16.32 -4.12
C TRP A 343 -28.08 15.96 -4.66
N ASN A 344 -27.11 16.86 -4.50
CA ASN A 344 -25.73 16.63 -4.90
C ASN A 344 -24.74 17.30 -3.97
N VAL A 345 -23.48 16.86 -4.03
CA VAL A 345 -22.37 17.53 -3.35
C VAL A 345 -21.97 18.79 -4.12
N PRO A 346 -21.63 19.92 -3.45
CA PRO A 346 -21.22 21.15 -4.13
C PRO A 346 -20.06 20.96 -5.13
N SER A 347 -19.18 19.98 -4.90
CA SER A 347 -18.05 19.67 -5.79
C SER A 347 -18.47 19.03 -7.12
N ALA A 348 -19.71 18.60 -7.28
CA ALA A 348 -20.23 18.07 -8.54
C ALA A 348 -20.60 19.17 -9.56
N TYR A 349 -20.67 20.44 -9.12
CA TYR A 349 -21.00 21.57 -9.98
C TYR A 349 -19.74 22.27 -10.50
N ASP A 350 -19.91 23.03 -11.60
CA ASP A 350 -18.91 23.99 -12.09
C ASP A 350 -18.46 24.94 -10.97
N PRO A 351 -17.17 25.33 -10.91
CA PRO A 351 -16.64 26.18 -9.84
C PRO A 351 -17.42 27.48 -9.63
N ALA A 352 -17.80 28.19 -10.70
CA ALA A 352 -18.54 29.45 -10.57
C ALA A 352 -19.97 29.22 -10.06
N PHE A 353 -20.62 28.14 -10.53
CA PHE A 353 -21.93 27.73 -10.04
C PHE A 353 -21.89 27.35 -8.55
N ARG A 354 -20.92 26.52 -8.17
CA ARG A 354 -20.66 26.10 -6.78
C ARG A 354 -20.45 27.30 -5.87
N ASP A 355 -19.56 28.21 -6.25
CA ASP A 355 -19.15 29.34 -5.40
C ASP A 355 -20.29 30.33 -5.18
N ALA A 356 -21.23 30.44 -6.13
CA ALA A 356 -22.47 31.18 -5.94
C ALA A 356 -23.45 30.41 -5.05
N LEU A 357 -23.67 29.12 -5.32
CA LEU A 357 -24.64 28.28 -4.61
C LEU A 357 -24.35 28.19 -3.10
N VAL A 358 -23.08 28.05 -2.70
CA VAL A 358 -22.70 27.95 -1.28
C VAL A 358 -22.92 29.24 -0.48
N LYS A 359 -23.10 30.38 -1.16
CA LYS A 359 -23.37 31.68 -0.53
C LYS A 359 -24.87 31.95 -0.34
N LEU A 360 -25.73 31.17 -0.99
CA LEU A 360 -27.18 31.34 -0.92
C LEU A 360 -27.74 30.78 0.39
N LYS A 361 -28.78 31.43 0.91
CA LYS A 361 -29.63 30.89 1.97
C LYS A 361 -30.69 29.97 1.37
N LYS A 362 -31.26 29.09 2.20
CA LYS A 362 -32.39 28.24 1.79
C LYS A 362 -33.54 29.09 1.22
N GLY A 363 -33.96 28.78 0.01
CA GLY A 363 -34.97 29.49 -0.77
C GLY A 363 -34.45 30.68 -1.58
N GLU A 364 -33.22 31.13 -1.37
CA GLU A 364 -32.67 32.32 -2.02
C GLU A 364 -32.33 32.07 -3.50
N ILE A 365 -32.60 33.07 -4.34
CA ILE A 365 -32.28 33.09 -5.76
C ILE A 365 -31.07 34.00 -6.01
N SER A 366 -30.04 33.44 -6.63
CA SER A 366 -28.79 34.14 -6.96
C SER A 366 -29.00 35.32 -7.91
N GLN A 367 -27.96 36.14 -8.08
CA GLN A 367 -27.81 36.95 -9.29
C GLN A 367 -27.44 36.05 -10.49
N PRO A 368 -27.54 36.53 -11.74
CA PRO A 368 -27.04 35.79 -12.90
C PRO A 368 -25.54 35.47 -12.75
N ILE A 369 -25.17 34.19 -12.87
CA ILE A 369 -23.79 33.70 -12.73
C ILE A 369 -23.32 33.10 -14.04
N HIS A 370 -22.12 33.46 -14.48
CA HIS A 370 -21.48 32.89 -15.65
C HIS A 370 -20.65 31.66 -15.26
N SER A 371 -20.84 30.54 -15.96
CA SER A 371 -20.12 29.27 -15.80
C SER A 371 -19.55 28.80 -17.15
N ALA A 372 -18.84 27.67 -17.16
CA ALA A 372 -18.39 27.04 -18.42
C ALA A 372 -19.55 26.64 -19.36
N PHE A 373 -20.79 26.55 -18.86
CA PHE A 373 -21.97 26.13 -19.61
C PHE A 373 -22.89 27.28 -20.04
N GLY A 374 -22.53 28.53 -19.72
CA GLY A 374 -23.32 29.72 -19.99
C GLY A 374 -23.76 30.44 -18.72
N TRP A 375 -24.86 31.19 -18.81
CA TRP A 375 -25.39 31.98 -17.72
C TRP A 375 -26.48 31.23 -16.95
N HIS A 376 -26.44 31.33 -15.63
CA HIS A 376 -27.35 30.63 -14.74
C HIS A 376 -28.02 31.56 -13.74
N LEU A 377 -29.30 31.32 -13.50
CA LEU A 377 -29.98 31.75 -12.28
C LEU A 377 -30.14 30.53 -11.37
N ILE A 378 -29.68 30.63 -10.12
CA ILE A 378 -29.58 29.48 -9.20
C ILE A 378 -30.50 29.71 -8.01
N GLN A 379 -31.24 28.70 -7.58
CA GLN A 379 -31.97 28.72 -6.32
C GLN A 379 -31.56 27.53 -5.45
N LEU A 380 -31.16 27.83 -4.20
CA LEU A 380 -30.94 26.79 -3.20
C LEU A 380 -32.28 26.38 -2.60
N LEU A 381 -32.69 25.13 -2.81
CA LEU A 381 -33.96 24.61 -2.28
C LEU A 381 -33.80 24.11 -0.85
N ASP A 382 -32.74 23.36 -0.58
CA ASP A 382 -32.48 22.82 0.74
C ASP A 382 -31.01 22.39 0.91
N THR A 383 -30.61 22.19 2.15
CA THR A 383 -29.29 21.67 2.53
C THR A 383 -29.49 20.54 3.52
N ARG A 384 -28.80 19.42 3.32
CA ARG A 384 -28.81 18.32 4.29
C ARG A 384 -27.39 17.86 4.56
N LYS A 385 -27.14 17.46 5.79
CA LYS A 385 -25.99 16.61 6.11
C LYS A 385 -26.47 15.18 5.94
N VAL A 386 -25.93 14.46 4.96
CA VAL A 386 -26.24 13.04 4.79
C VAL A 386 -25.09 12.23 5.36
N ASP A 387 -25.44 11.27 6.20
CA ASP A 387 -24.58 10.12 6.41
C ASP A 387 -24.69 9.22 5.17
N LYS A 388 -23.56 8.89 4.55
CA LYS A 388 -23.57 8.15 3.27
C LYS A 388 -24.23 6.79 3.45
N THR A 389 -25.05 6.42 2.46
CA THR A 389 -25.83 5.19 2.31
C THR A 389 -25.24 3.94 3.00
N ASP A 390 -26.08 3.22 3.76
CA ASP A 390 -25.72 1.98 4.47
C ASP A 390 -24.88 1.00 3.63
N ALA A 391 -25.15 0.89 2.33
CA ALA A 391 -24.40 0.03 1.42
C ALA A 391 -22.93 0.45 1.24
N ALA A 392 -22.64 1.74 1.13
CA ALA A 392 -21.28 2.24 1.02
C ALA A 392 -20.50 2.11 2.33
N GLN A 393 -21.18 2.30 3.47
CA GLN A 393 -20.59 2.06 4.79
C GLN A 393 -20.31 0.57 5.01
N LYS A 394 -21.24 -0.32 4.64
CA LYS A 394 -21.05 -1.78 4.69
C LYS A 394 -19.93 -2.26 3.78
N ASP A 395 -19.81 -1.74 2.55
CA ASP A 395 -18.69 -2.07 1.66
C ASP A 395 -17.33 -1.63 2.24
N ARG A 396 -17.28 -0.41 2.81
CA ARG A 396 -16.08 0.08 3.51
C ARG A 396 -15.73 -0.80 4.71
N ALA A 397 -16.70 -1.11 5.56
CA ALA A 397 -16.51 -1.98 6.73
C ALA A 397 -16.05 -3.38 6.31
N TYR A 398 -16.64 -3.95 5.26
CA TYR A 398 -16.24 -5.23 4.71
C TYR A 398 -14.78 -5.24 4.25
N LYS A 399 -14.35 -4.23 3.47
CA LYS A 399 -12.96 -4.11 3.00
C LYS A 399 -11.96 -3.99 4.15
N LEU A 400 -12.31 -3.24 5.20
CA LEU A 400 -11.50 -3.12 6.41
C LEU A 400 -11.39 -4.46 7.14
N LEU A 401 -12.51 -5.17 7.35
CA LEU A 401 -12.51 -6.50 7.97
C LEU A 401 -11.69 -7.51 7.15
N PHE A 402 -11.86 -7.49 5.83
CA PHE A 402 -11.09 -8.34 4.92
C PHE A 402 -9.59 -8.09 5.07
N THR A 403 -9.17 -6.82 5.05
CA THR A 403 -7.75 -6.46 5.19
C THR A 403 -7.18 -6.91 6.54
N ARG A 404 -7.94 -6.71 7.63
CA ARG A 404 -7.54 -7.16 8.98
C ARG A 404 -7.37 -8.67 9.05
N LYS A 405 -8.40 -9.42 8.64
CA LYS A 405 -8.37 -10.89 8.64
C LYS A 405 -7.30 -11.43 7.70
N PHE A 406 -7.10 -10.80 6.54
CA PHE A 406 -6.06 -11.20 5.59
C PHE A 406 -4.66 -11.11 6.20
N ASN A 407 -4.35 -10.01 6.89
CA ASN A 407 -3.03 -9.85 7.50
C ASN A 407 -2.77 -10.87 8.61
N GLU A 408 -3.78 -11.18 9.42
CA GLU A 408 -3.70 -12.19 10.48
C GLU A 408 -3.54 -13.61 9.89
N GLU A 409 -4.43 -13.98 8.97
CA GLU A 409 -4.40 -15.29 8.31
C GLU A 409 -3.12 -15.51 7.49
N ALA A 410 -2.57 -14.46 6.86
CA ALA A 410 -1.30 -14.55 6.16
C ALA A 410 -0.15 -14.90 7.11
N GLN A 411 -0.13 -14.32 8.31
CA GLN A 411 0.88 -14.63 9.33
C GLN A 411 0.75 -16.07 9.82
N THR A 412 -0.46 -16.50 10.17
CA THR A 412 -0.75 -17.88 10.59
C THR A 412 -0.35 -18.88 9.50
N TRP A 413 -0.75 -18.63 8.25
CA TRP A 413 -0.41 -19.47 7.10
C TRP A 413 1.11 -19.61 6.90
N MET A 414 1.87 -18.51 6.98
CA MET A 414 3.33 -18.58 6.88
C MET A 414 3.95 -19.41 8.02
N GLN A 415 3.44 -19.27 9.25
CA GLN A 415 3.92 -20.07 10.38
C GLN A 415 3.67 -21.57 10.18
N GLU A 416 2.47 -21.95 9.72
CA GLU A 416 2.13 -23.33 9.39
C GLU A 416 3.03 -23.90 8.29
N LEU A 417 3.26 -23.13 7.22
CA LEU A 417 4.16 -23.53 6.14
C LEU A 417 5.59 -23.76 6.63
N ARG A 418 6.11 -22.83 7.43
CA ARG A 418 7.47 -22.95 7.96
C ARG A 418 7.63 -24.13 8.91
N ALA A 419 6.59 -24.43 9.71
CA ALA A 419 6.59 -25.52 10.68
C ALA A 419 6.44 -26.90 10.02
N SER A 420 5.72 -26.97 8.90
CA SER A 420 5.50 -28.22 8.16
C SER A 420 6.61 -28.56 7.16
N ALA A 421 7.37 -27.56 6.70
CA ALA A 421 8.47 -27.76 5.75
C ALA A 421 9.67 -28.49 6.37
N TYR A 422 10.29 -29.37 5.57
CA TYR A 422 11.61 -29.91 5.90
C TYR A 422 12.68 -28.85 5.60
N VAL A 423 13.40 -28.43 6.63
CA VAL A 423 14.46 -27.42 6.50
C VAL A 423 15.72 -27.91 7.20
N LYS A 424 16.83 -27.99 6.46
CA LYS A 424 18.16 -28.26 7.00
C LYS A 424 19.11 -27.13 6.61
N ILE A 425 19.43 -26.27 7.58
CA ILE A 425 20.46 -25.23 7.42
C ILE A 425 21.83 -25.91 7.48
N LEU A 426 22.71 -25.59 6.54
CA LEU A 426 24.07 -26.10 6.50
C LEU A 426 25.01 -25.01 7.01
N ASP A 427 25.75 -25.29 8.09
CA ASP A 427 26.84 -24.42 8.48
C ASP A 427 28.02 -24.64 7.54
N GLY A 428 28.85 -23.61 7.28
CA GLY A 428 29.97 -23.67 6.33
C GLY A 428 31.04 -24.76 6.59
N ASN A 429 30.90 -25.55 7.65
CA ASN A 429 31.71 -26.72 7.99
C ASN A 429 31.08 -28.07 7.59
N ASP A 430 29.78 -28.12 7.29
CA ASP A 430 29.03 -29.36 7.01
C ASP A 430 29.03 -29.74 5.51
N ALA A 431 29.58 -28.87 4.66
CA ALA A 431 29.72 -29.08 3.22
C ALA A 431 31.11 -29.63 2.85
N LYS A 432 31.53 -30.73 3.47
CA LYS A 432 32.72 -31.51 3.09
C LYS A 432 32.37 -32.84 2.47
#